data_AF-A0A7S4ID29-F1
#
_entry.id   AF-A0A7S4ID29-F1
#
_cell.length_a   1.000
_cell.length_b   1.000
_cell.length_c   1.000
_cell.angle_alpha   90.00
_cell.angle_beta   90.00
_cell.angle_gamma   90.00
#
_symmetry.space_group_name_H-M   'P 1'
#
loop_
_entity.id
_entity.type
_entity.pdbx_description
1 polymer ?
#
loop_
_entity_poly.entity_id
_entity_poly.type
_entity_poly.pdbx_seq_one_letter_code
_entity_poly.pdbx_strand_id
1 'polypeptide(L)'
;AALDFARDDRAEAKRLEDVAAADRSAAERAAAVAADPTTEAAAAIAAACRRHIRVANLPRPKVSTRKAPTEADFQQWLLELNEEEFWAWIEHSDNATHFKSKENLHYWSTRSGMDKVAFIRQVWVGFGCPGHGKGPWDGIGAMVKTKITRDVTNEQCLTPSGYIRSPLAAAQHARAIFATDEWAREHAYMEINRCVVMYLDKDQIHRPASPDDVSPVHGIMSHFSYLFFSSNTYLMRPYACWCTACACVTGRGAQYGTISNGAYLDVPGCCRTKLTRWKEDSFKITPQSGLANRNKRLAELWSHLSKELAPGKYACIQVRELWSTSEMRHYRPGHYWVFELGDSGNGSTVKKLFTLPRRSWVDFEGVRFYNGESALVVKRWLHRVEADASGLTFVEWNPQEEDLDPQSQLAAMIVNSSELRGVWELSKNQTAKSNFREVLPPVLAEVSRRLQRGAAVRSGFSSGAREDNEQGSEPRKFLMSEKLDNLNRERCTADSFKLDELVDEE
;
A
#
# COMPACT_ATOMS: atom_id res chain seq x y z
N ALA A 1 4.11 23.83 17.86
CA ALA A 1 3.31 22.76 17.22
C ALA A 1 1.84 22.76 17.66
N ALA A 2 1.49 22.45 18.92
CA ALA A 2 0.09 22.51 19.39
C ALA A 2 -0.45 23.96 19.46
N LEU A 3 0.40 24.92 19.82
CA LEU A 3 0.09 26.36 19.77
C LEU A 3 0.01 26.92 18.35
N ASP A 4 0.91 26.48 17.45
CA ASP A 4 0.83 26.83 16.02
C ASP A 4 -0.41 26.23 15.37
N PHE A 5 -0.75 24.98 15.75
CA PHE A 5 -1.99 24.34 15.33
C PHE A 5 -3.22 25.02 15.92
N ALA A 6 -3.22 25.45 17.18
CA ALA A 6 -4.34 26.19 17.76
C ALA A 6 -4.51 27.58 17.12
N ARG A 7 -3.41 28.20 16.66
CA ARG A 7 -3.44 29.43 15.86
C ARG A 7 -3.97 29.15 14.45
N ASP A 8 -3.56 28.06 13.82
CA ASP A 8 -4.03 27.62 12.52
C ASP A 8 -5.50 27.15 12.57
N ASP A 9 -5.96 26.56 13.66
CA ASP A 9 -7.35 26.10 13.88
C ASP A 9 -8.27 27.30 14.14
N ARG A 10 -7.79 28.33 14.84
CA ARG A 10 -8.51 29.62 14.91
C ARG A 10 -8.53 30.35 13.57
N ALA A 11 -7.43 30.28 12.80
CA ALA A 11 -7.36 30.84 11.47
C ALA A 11 -8.27 30.09 10.48
N GLU A 12 -8.37 28.76 10.62
CA GLU A 12 -9.25 27.91 9.81
C GLU A 12 -10.71 28.05 10.24
N ALA A 13 -11.01 28.15 11.54
CA ALA A 13 -12.35 28.50 12.03
C ALA A 13 -12.80 29.85 11.48
N LYS A 14 -11.92 30.86 11.51
CA LYS A 14 -12.18 32.16 10.88
C LYS A 14 -12.34 32.05 9.36
N ARG A 15 -11.50 31.26 8.68
CA ARG A 15 -11.62 30.99 7.25
C ARG A 15 -12.96 30.34 6.91
N LEU A 16 -13.45 29.44 7.76
CA LEU A 16 -14.74 28.77 7.59
C LEU A 16 -15.92 29.69 7.89
N GLU A 17 -15.81 30.59 8.86
CA GLU A 17 -16.77 31.68 9.06
C GLU A 17 -16.82 32.62 7.85
N ASP A 18 -15.66 32.98 7.32
CA ASP A 18 -15.52 33.83 6.12
C ASP A 18 -16.07 33.13 4.87
N VAL A 19 -15.83 31.81 4.71
CA VAL A 19 -16.40 31.00 3.62
C VAL A 19 -17.91 30.85 3.78
N ALA A 20 -18.42 30.57 4.97
CA ALA A 20 -19.86 30.49 5.22
C ALA A 20 -20.55 31.84 5.02
N ALA A 21 -19.89 32.95 5.36
CA ALA A 21 -20.36 34.30 5.07
C ALA A 21 -20.32 34.59 3.56
N ALA A 22 -19.28 34.15 2.85
CA ALA A 22 -19.17 34.27 1.41
C ALA A 22 -20.21 33.43 0.67
N ASP A 23 -20.53 32.22 1.16
CA ASP A 23 -21.56 31.32 0.61
C ASP A 23 -22.96 31.87 0.87
N ARG A 24 -23.24 32.42 2.06
CA ARG A 24 -24.49 33.16 2.32
C ARG A 24 -24.63 34.35 1.37
N SER A 25 -23.56 35.14 1.23
CA SER A 25 -23.54 36.28 0.33
C SER A 25 -23.60 35.88 -1.15
N ALA A 26 -23.05 34.72 -1.53
CA ALA A 26 -23.16 34.15 -2.88
C ALA A 26 -24.55 33.59 -3.16
N ALA A 27 -25.21 32.98 -2.17
CA ALA A 27 -26.60 32.53 -2.26
C ALA A 27 -27.55 33.71 -2.36
N GLU A 28 -27.33 34.79 -1.59
CA GLU A 28 -28.06 36.06 -1.70
C GLU A 28 -27.85 36.72 -3.07
N ARG A 29 -26.60 36.75 -3.57
CA ARG A 29 -26.29 37.23 -4.93
C ARG A 29 -26.89 36.34 -6.01
N ALA A 30 -26.87 35.02 -5.86
CA ALA A 30 -27.48 34.10 -6.82
C ALA A 30 -29.00 34.22 -6.83
N ALA A 31 -29.63 34.47 -5.68
CA ALA A 31 -31.04 34.81 -5.59
C ALA A 31 -31.37 36.16 -6.24
N ALA A 32 -30.46 37.14 -6.14
CA ALA A 32 -30.59 38.43 -6.82
C ALA A 32 -30.34 38.35 -8.35
N VAL A 33 -29.41 37.50 -8.79
CA VAL A 33 -29.09 37.26 -10.21
C VAL A 33 -30.14 36.37 -10.88
N ALA A 34 -30.81 35.48 -10.14
CA ALA A 34 -31.99 34.76 -10.64
C ALA A 34 -33.16 35.70 -10.98
N ALA A 35 -33.09 36.98 -10.56
CA ALA A 35 -34.05 38.02 -10.90
C ALA A 35 -33.61 38.94 -12.08
N ASP A 36 -32.41 38.78 -12.66
CA ASP A 36 -31.93 39.64 -13.76
C ASP A 36 -31.05 38.86 -14.77
N PRO A 37 -31.49 38.64 -16.02
CA PRO A 37 -30.80 37.76 -16.96
C PRO A 37 -29.82 38.55 -17.84
N THR A 38 -28.62 38.89 -17.35
CA THR A 38 -27.56 39.41 -18.23
C THR A 38 -26.17 38.79 -17.98
N THR A 39 -25.36 38.82 -19.05
CA THR A 39 -24.17 38.01 -19.33
C THR A 39 -22.90 38.36 -18.54
N GLU A 40 -22.93 39.29 -17.60
CA GLU A 40 -21.72 39.74 -16.87
C GLU A 40 -21.25 38.78 -15.76
N ALA A 41 -22.12 37.91 -15.24
CA ALA A 41 -21.80 37.00 -14.13
C ALA A 41 -20.70 35.95 -14.47
N ALA A 42 -20.58 35.56 -15.75
CA ALA A 42 -19.60 34.57 -16.18
C ALA A 42 -18.15 35.10 -16.18
N ALA A 43 -17.96 36.41 -16.37
CA ALA A 43 -16.63 37.02 -16.41
C ALA A 43 -16.00 37.15 -15.00
N ALA A 44 -16.83 37.37 -13.97
CA ALA A 44 -16.37 37.49 -12.57
C ALA A 44 -15.83 36.16 -12.02
N ILE A 45 -16.46 35.04 -12.38
CA ILE A 45 -16.03 33.70 -11.95
C ILE A 45 -14.66 33.32 -12.55
N ALA A 46 -14.42 33.67 -13.82
CA ALA A 46 -13.13 33.41 -14.49
C ALA A 46 -11.95 34.28 -13.97
N ALA A 47 -12.23 35.40 -13.30
CA ALA A 47 -11.20 36.24 -12.68
C ALA A 47 -10.78 35.72 -11.30
N ALA A 48 -11.72 35.17 -10.52
CA ALA A 48 -11.45 34.58 -9.20
C ALA A 48 -10.55 33.33 -9.30
N CYS A 49 -10.75 32.47 -10.31
CA CYS A 49 -9.92 31.28 -10.53
C CYS A 49 -8.45 31.60 -10.86
N ARG A 50 -8.14 32.78 -11.44
CA ARG A 50 -6.77 33.17 -11.82
C ARG A 50 -5.91 33.66 -10.64
N ARG A 51 -6.52 34.10 -9.53
CA ARG A 51 -5.77 34.51 -8.32
C ARG A 51 -5.23 33.33 -7.51
N HIS A 52 -5.89 32.18 -7.53
CA HIS A 52 -5.46 30.98 -6.79
C HIS A 52 -4.19 30.30 -7.34
N ILE A 53 -3.84 30.52 -8.61
CA ILE A 53 -2.70 29.85 -9.27
C ILE A 53 -1.35 30.48 -8.87
N ARG A 54 -1.30 31.72 -8.36
CA ARG A 54 -0.04 32.41 -8.02
C ARG A 54 0.60 32.02 -6.68
N VAL A 55 -0.15 31.37 -5.78
CA VAL A 55 0.37 31.02 -4.43
C VAL A 55 1.22 29.73 -4.43
N ALA A 56 1.17 28.93 -5.51
CA ALA A 56 1.85 27.64 -5.60
C ALA A 56 3.36 27.69 -5.94
N ASN A 57 3.96 28.87 -6.14
CA ASN A 57 5.34 29.03 -6.66
C ASN A 57 6.32 29.73 -5.69
N LEU A 58 6.15 29.59 -4.37
CA LEU A 58 7.19 30.04 -3.44
C LEU A 58 8.34 29.03 -3.35
N PRO A 59 9.61 29.46 -3.46
CA PRO A 59 10.76 28.57 -3.40
C PRO A 59 10.92 27.96 -2.00
N ARG A 60 11.14 26.65 -1.94
CA ARG A 60 11.38 25.92 -0.68
C ARG A 60 12.71 26.35 -0.06
N PRO A 61 12.77 26.65 1.25
CA PRO A 61 14.03 26.92 1.92
C PRO A 61 14.91 25.67 1.94
N LYS A 62 16.20 25.84 1.64
CA LYS A 62 17.20 24.77 1.69
C LYS A 62 17.39 24.32 3.14
N VAL A 63 17.24 23.02 3.38
CA VAL A 63 17.46 22.39 4.68
C VAL A 63 18.96 22.39 4.99
N SER A 64 19.38 23.23 5.92
CA SER A 64 20.70 23.18 6.54
C SER A 64 20.72 22.05 7.56
N THR A 65 21.75 21.21 7.53
CA THR A 65 22.05 20.18 8.52
C THR A 65 22.34 20.85 9.87
N ARG A 66 21.34 20.95 10.74
CA ARG A 66 21.52 21.52 12.08
C ARG A 66 22.37 20.57 12.93
N LYS A 67 23.33 21.12 13.67
CA LYS A 67 24.04 20.39 14.73
C LYS A 67 23.06 20.03 15.85
N ALA A 68 23.34 18.93 16.53
CA ALA A 68 22.64 18.52 17.74
C ALA A 68 22.62 19.64 18.79
N PRO A 69 21.46 20.01 19.35
CA PRO A 69 21.40 20.96 20.46
C PRO A 69 22.16 20.41 21.65
N THR A 70 23.00 21.25 22.24
CA THR A 70 23.75 20.95 23.46
C THR A 70 22.80 20.76 24.64
N GLU A 71 23.28 20.22 25.76
CA GLU A 71 22.46 20.11 26.98
C GLU A 71 21.99 21.49 27.45
N ALA A 72 22.84 22.51 27.34
CA ALA A 72 22.50 23.88 27.67
C ALA A 72 21.36 24.42 26.78
N ASP A 73 21.39 24.15 25.47
CA ASP A 73 20.32 24.57 24.55
C ASP A 73 18.97 23.92 24.90
N PHE A 74 19.00 22.67 25.35
CA PHE A 74 17.79 21.94 25.74
C PHE A 74 17.22 22.41 27.07
N GLN A 75 18.06 22.63 28.08
CA GLN A 75 17.63 23.23 29.35
C GLN A 75 17.04 24.62 29.13
N GLN A 76 17.65 25.42 28.25
CA GLN A 76 17.12 26.72 27.85
C GLN A 76 15.74 26.59 27.18
N TRP A 77 15.52 25.59 26.33
CA TRP A 77 14.21 25.32 25.74
C TRP A 77 13.13 24.88 26.72
N LEU A 78 13.47 24.03 27.69
CA LEU A 78 12.52 23.65 28.75
C LEU A 78 12.05 24.90 29.52
N LEU A 79 12.97 25.81 29.82
CA LEU A 79 12.67 27.08 30.47
C LEU A 79 11.83 28.01 29.58
N GLU A 80 12.14 28.11 28.29
CA GLU A 80 11.43 28.99 27.33
C GLU A 80 10.03 28.50 26.97
N LEU A 81 9.83 27.19 26.86
CA LEU A 81 8.54 26.59 26.55
C LEU A 81 7.61 26.56 27.76
N ASN A 82 8.13 26.77 28.97
CA ASN A 82 7.40 26.54 30.22
C ASN A 82 6.76 25.14 30.25
N GLU A 83 7.37 24.18 29.55
CA GLU A 83 6.99 22.78 29.48
C GLU A 83 8.03 22.02 30.28
N GLU A 84 7.79 21.87 31.59
CA GLU A 84 8.72 21.15 32.48
C GLU A 84 8.84 19.64 32.14
N GLU A 85 7.97 19.10 31.26
CA GLU A 85 7.72 17.65 31.20
C GLU A 85 7.70 17.02 29.78
N PHE A 86 7.80 17.79 28.69
CA PHE A 86 7.61 17.25 27.34
C PHE A 86 8.88 17.20 26.48
N TRP A 87 9.66 16.13 26.67
CA TRP A 87 10.94 15.93 25.99
C TRP A 87 11.06 14.58 25.27
N ALA A 88 10.04 13.73 25.40
CA ALA A 88 9.99 12.40 24.81
C ALA A 88 8.68 12.16 24.06
N TRP A 89 8.77 11.44 22.94
CA TRP A 89 7.61 10.78 22.33
C TRP A 89 7.61 9.31 22.72
N ILE A 90 6.51 8.87 23.33
CA ILE A 90 6.32 7.49 23.71
C ILE A 90 5.10 6.97 22.94
N GLU A 91 5.31 5.97 22.09
CA GLU A 91 4.25 5.28 21.36
C GLU A 91 4.01 3.89 21.96
N HIS A 92 2.72 3.55 22.11
CA HIS A 92 2.28 2.17 22.26
C HIS A 92 1.46 1.75 21.07
N SER A 93 1.87 0.63 20.50
CA SER A 93 1.14 -0.02 19.43
C SER A 93 0.81 -1.46 19.83
N ASP A 94 -0.26 -1.98 19.26
CA ASP A 94 -0.53 -3.41 19.36
C ASP A 94 0.58 -4.19 18.62
N ASN A 95 0.67 -5.50 18.87
CA ASN A 95 1.71 -6.31 18.25
C ASN A 95 1.31 -6.82 16.85
N ALA A 96 0.39 -6.15 16.15
CA ALA A 96 0.02 -6.54 14.81
C ALA A 96 1.18 -6.29 13.84
N THR A 97 1.40 -7.26 12.96
CA THR A 97 2.52 -7.29 12.02
C THR A 97 2.57 -6.10 11.08
N HIS A 98 1.43 -5.43 10.83
CA HIS A 98 1.36 -4.26 9.96
C HIS A 98 1.80 -2.95 10.63
N PHE A 99 1.79 -2.84 11.97
CA PHE A 99 2.38 -1.70 12.67
C PHE A 99 3.88 -1.88 12.93
N LYS A 100 4.33 -3.13 13.07
CA LYS A 100 5.71 -3.48 13.37
C LYS A 100 6.53 -3.71 12.10
N SER A 101 6.75 -2.63 11.32
CA SER A 101 7.47 -2.67 10.04
C SER A 101 8.78 -1.86 10.06
N LYS A 102 9.69 -2.19 9.12
CA LYS A 102 10.96 -1.46 8.94
C LYS A 102 10.72 0.00 8.57
N GLU A 103 9.69 0.28 7.78
CA GLU A 103 9.28 1.63 7.37
C GLU A 103 8.74 2.44 8.54
N ASN A 104 7.95 1.83 9.43
CA ASN A 104 7.43 2.50 10.61
C ASN A 104 8.57 2.87 11.58
N LEU A 105 9.47 1.94 11.88
CA LEU A 105 10.62 2.22 12.73
C LEU A 105 11.54 3.28 12.10
N HIS A 106 11.73 3.24 10.78
CA HIS A 106 12.47 4.28 10.08
C HIS A 106 11.78 5.64 10.18
N TYR A 107 10.45 5.71 9.99
CA TYR A 107 9.67 6.93 10.20
C TYR A 107 10.01 7.53 11.56
N TRP A 108 9.90 6.76 12.65
CA TRP A 108 10.21 7.24 14.00
C TRP A 108 11.66 7.65 14.19
N SER A 109 12.62 6.96 13.56
CA SER A 109 14.01 7.38 13.57
C SER A 109 14.18 8.79 12.97
N THR A 110 13.49 9.11 11.86
CA THR A 110 13.53 10.45 11.25
C THR A 110 12.80 11.53 12.07
N ARG A 111 11.97 11.11 13.03
CA ARG A 111 11.27 11.98 13.99
C ARG A 111 12.13 12.29 15.20
N SER A 112 12.91 11.32 15.66
CA SER A 112 13.97 11.50 16.67
C SER A 112 15.17 12.29 16.14
N GLY A 113 15.32 12.34 14.81
CA GLY A 113 16.24 13.22 14.13
C GLY A 113 15.94 14.69 14.37
N MET A 114 16.96 15.45 14.78
CA MET A 114 16.97 16.89 15.04
C MET A 114 16.46 17.78 13.89
N ASP A 115 16.13 17.19 12.74
CA ASP A 115 15.73 17.87 11.52
C ASP A 115 14.29 18.43 11.59
N LYS A 116 13.43 17.93 12.50
CA LYS A 116 12.01 18.34 12.56
C LYS A 116 11.58 18.92 13.89
N VAL A 117 11.97 18.31 15.02
CA VAL A 117 11.58 18.78 16.37
C VAL A 117 12.76 18.65 17.31
N ALA A 118 13.59 19.70 17.35
CA ALA A 118 14.90 19.61 17.98
C ALA A 118 14.86 19.45 19.52
N PHE A 119 13.75 19.78 20.18
CA PHE A 119 13.61 19.63 21.65
C PHE A 119 13.24 18.20 22.07
N ILE A 120 12.85 17.31 21.15
CA ILE A 120 12.59 15.91 21.47
C ILE A 120 13.93 15.18 21.56
N ARG A 121 14.23 14.66 22.76
CA ARG A 121 15.46 13.91 23.07
C ARG A 121 15.28 12.41 22.88
N GLN A 122 14.06 11.93 23.00
CA GLN A 122 13.75 10.50 23.01
C GLN A 122 12.52 10.21 22.17
N VAL A 123 12.61 9.20 21.29
CA VAL A 123 11.43 8.52 20.77
C VAL A 123 11.48 7.07 21.22
N TRP A 124 10.49 6.62 21.98
CA TRP A 124 10.37 5.25 22.47
C TRP A 124 9.08 4.62 21.93
N VAL A 125 9.23 3.60 21.10
CA VAL A 125 8.11 2.84 20.53
C VAL A 125 8.05 1.45 21.17
N GLY A 126 6.93 1.13 21.81
CA GLY A 126 6.66 -0.17 22.40
C GLY A 126 5.54 -0.91 21.68
N PHE A 127 5.77 -2.17 21.32
CA PHE A 127 4.76 -3.08 20.76
C PHE A 127 4.37 -4.11 21.80
N GLY A 128 3.07 -4.28 22.10
CA GLY A 128 2.62 -5.33 23.02
C GLY A 128 3.17 -5.20 24.45
N CYS A 129 2.90 -4.06 25.09
CA CYS A 129 3.36 -3.73 26.45
C CYS A 129 3.02 -4.78 27.52
N PRO A 130 3.81 -4.88 28.60
CA PRO A 130 3.51 -5.77 29.72
C PRO A 130 2.23 -5.34 30.45
N GLY A 131 1.30 -6.29 30.60
CA GLY A 131 -0.07 -6.06 31.07
C GLY A 131 -1.06 -6.34 29.94
N HIS A 132 -1.52 -7.59 29.84
CA HIS A 132 -2.44 -8.07 28.80
C HIS A 132 -3.55 -7.05 28.48
N GLY A 133 -3.69 -6.70 27.21
CA GLY A 133 -4.60 -5.68 26.74
C GLY A 133 -3.86 -4.65 25.91
N LYS A 134 -4.56 -4.04 24.97
CA LYS A 134 -4.04 -3.14 23.93
C LYS A 134 -3.59 -1.77 24.49
N GLY A 135 -3.07 -1.72 25.72
CA GLY A 135 -2.75 -0.52 26.48
C GLY A 135 -4.00 0.19 27.04
N PRO A 136 -3.83 1.13 27.99
CA PRO A 136 -4.95 1.89 28.57
C PRO A 136 -5.71 2.73 27.53
N TRP A 137 -5.06 3.04 26.39
CA TRP A 137 -5.59 3.93 25.37
C TRP A 137 -6.36 3.23 24.24
N ASP A 138 -6.21 1.93 24.01
CA ASP A 138 -6.91 1.27 22.89
C ASP A 138 -8.44 1.22 23.05
N GLY A 139 -8.92 1.22 24.30
CA GLY A 139 -10.34 1.36 24.59
C GLY A 139 -10.95 2.64 24.01
N ILE A 140 -10.17 3.73 23.94
CA ILE A 140 -10.68 5.02 23.45
C ILE A 140 -11.00 4.97 21.96
N GLY A 141 -10.14 4.34 21.15
CA GLY A 141 -10.35 4.22 19.71
C GLY A 141 -11.53 3.32 19.38
N ALA A 142 -11.68 2.20 20.11
CA ALA A 142 -12.83 1.32 19.99
C ALA A 142 -14.14 2.00 20.42
N MET A 143 -14.11 2.76 21.52
CA MET A 143 -15.24 3.55 22.00
C MET A 143 -15.68 4.58 20.96
N VAL A 144 -14.75 5.36 20.39
CA VAL A 144 -15.04 6.35 19.35
C VAL A 144 -15.69 5.67 18.14
N LYS A 145 -15.10 4.58 17.63
CA LYS A 145 -15.67 3.82 16.50
C LYS A 145 -17.08 3.33 16.81
N THR A 146 -17.26 2.66 17.95
CA THR A 146 -18.54 2.07 18.36
C THR A 146 -19.63 3.14 18.49
N LYS A 147 -19.29 4.28 19.12
CA LYS A 147 -20.22 5.39 19.30
C LYS A 147 -20.62 6.03 17.98
N ILE A 148 -19.66 6.30 17.09
CA ILE A 148 -19.95 6.80 15.74
C ILE A 148 -20.86 5.83 14.99
N THR A 149 -20.54 4.53 14.97
CA THR A 149 -21.35 3.51 14.29
C THR A 149 -22.77 3.45 14.84
N ARG A 150 -22.93 3.47 16.17
CA ARG A 150 -24.23 3.47 16.83
C ARG A 150 -25.04 4.71 16.47
N ASP A 151 -24.43 5.89 16.52
CA ASP A 151 -25.13 7.14 16.24
C ASP A 151 -25.47 7.30 14.76
N VAL A 152 -24.68 6.70 13.84
CA VAL A 152 -25.05 6.56 12.44
C VAL A 152 -26.26 5.64 12.28
N THR A 153 -26.25 4.49 12.97
CA THR A 153 -27.33 3.49 12.88
C THR A 153 -28.66 4.01 13.44
N ASN A 154 -28.58 4.82 14.49
CA ASN A 154 -29.75 5.36 15.19
C ASN A 154 -30.14 6.77 14.70
N GLU A 155 -29.53 7.29 13.64
CA GLU A 155 -29.78 8.64 13.11
C GLU A 155 -29.58 9.77 14.15
N GLN A 156 -28.61 9.59 15.05
CA GLN A 156 -28.23 10.53 16.12
C GLN A 156 -26.92 11.27 15.80
N CYS A 157 -26.63 11.50 14.52
CA CYS A 157 -25.42 12.19 14.10
C CYS A 157 -25.47 13.68 14.43
N LEU A 158 -24.53 14.13 15.26
CA LEU A 158 -24.32 15.53 15.67
C LEU A 158 -23.48 16.27 14.62
N THR A 159 -23.97 16.28 13.38
CA THR A 159 -23.42 17.07 12.26
C THR A 159 -24.47 18.05 11.77
N PRO A 160 -24.10 19.17 11.12
CA PRO A 160 -25.09 20.12 10.59
C PRO A 160 -26.09 19.49 9.60
N SER A 161 -25.68 18.44 8.90
CA SER A 161 -26.52 17.70 7.96
C SER A 161 -27.36 16.60 8.62
N GLY A 162 -27.09 16.23 9.88
CA GLY A 162 -27.70 15.07 10.54
C GLY A 162 -27.20 13.71 10.04
N TYR A 163 -26.17 13.69 9.18
CA TYR A 163 -25.60 12.45 8.61
C TYR A 163 -24.07 12.55 8.47
N ILE A 164 -23.39 11.41 8.55
CA ILE A 164 -21.95 11.29 8.27
C ILE A 164 -21.75 10.74 6.86
N ARG A 165 -21.37 11.60 5.92
CA ARG A 165 -21.07 11.23 4.51
C ARG A 165 -19.64 11.55 4.08
N SER A 166 -18.85 12.14 4.97
CA SER A 166 -17.47 12.54 4.68
C SER A 166 -16.58 12.37 5.91
N PRO A 167 -15.25 12.25 5.71
CA PRO A 167 -14.28 12.24 6.81
C PRO A 167 -14.38 13.47 7.72
N LEU A 168 -14.63 14.65 7.15
CA LEU A 168 -14.85 15.88 7.92
C LEU A 168 -16.10 15.78 8.81
N ALA A 169 -17.20 15.25 8.28
CA ALA A 169 -18.43 15.06 9.07
C ALA A 169 -18.21 14.07 10.23
N ALA A 170 -17.41 13.03 10.02
CA ALA A 170 -17.04 12.10 11.08
C ALA A 170 -16.22 12.80 12.18
N ALA A 171 -15.26 13.65 11.81
CA ALA A 171 -14.48 14.43 12.77
C ALA A 171 -15.34 15.45 13.53
N GLN A 172 -16.28 16.12 12.86
CA GLN A 172 -17.23 17.03 13.50
C GLN A 172 -18.11 16.30 14.53
N HIS A 173 -18.68 15.15 14.15
CA HIS A 173 -19.47 14.32 15.06
C HIS A 173 -18.66 13.88 16.27
N ALA A 174 -17.42 13.42 16.05
CA ALA A 174 -16.52 13.04 17.13
C ALA A 174 -16.18 14.22 18.06
N ARG A 175 -15.98 15.44 17.55
CA ARG A 175 -15.78 16.65 18.38
C ARG A 175 -16.99 16.92 19.26
N ALA A 176 -18.19 16.89 18.67
CA ALA A 176 -19.44 17.17 19.37
C ALA A 176 -19.72 16.19 20.52
N ILE A 177 -19.14 14.98 20.48
CA ILE A 177 -19.29 13.98 21.53
C ILE A 177 -18.13 14.03 22.53
N PHE A 178 -16.90 13.89 22.05
CA PHE A 178 -15.75 13.59 22.89
C PHE A 178 -14.99 14.83 23.35
N ALA A 179 -15.02 15.92 22.57
CA ALA A 179 -14.28 17.15 22.85
C ALA A 179 -15.14 18.19 23.59
N THR A 180 -15.94 17.73 24.56
CA THR A 180 -16.84 18.58 25.36
C THR A 180 -16.49 18.52 26.85
N ASP A 181 -16.80 19.60 27.58
CA ASP A 181 -16.60 19.67 29.04
C ASP A 181 -17.53 18.69 29.78
N GLU A 182 -18.68 18.36 29.20
CA GLU A 182 -19.58 17.34 29.74
C GLU A 182 -18.94 15.96 29.69
N TRP A 183 -18.44 15.54 28.53
CA TRP A 183 -17.76 14.26 28.39
C TRP A 183 -16.55 14.16 29.33
N ALA A 184 -15.73 15.22 29.39
CA ALA A 184 -14.57 15.28 30.28
C ALA A 184 -14.97 15.14 31.77
N ARG A 185 -16.07 15.76 32.21
CA ARG A 185 -16.59 15.61 33.58
C ARG A 185 -17.11 14.20 33.84
N GLU A 186 -17.88 13.62 32.92
CA GLU A 186 -18.40 12.25 33.05
C GLU A 186 -17.29 11.21 33.13
N HIS A 187 -16.16 11.47 32.45
CA HIS A 187 -15.04 10.54 32.33
C HIS A 187 -13.82 10.95 33.19
N ALA A 188 -14.00 11.89 34.14
CA ALA A 188 -12.92 12.38 35.00
C ALA A 188 -12.26 11.27 35.83
N TYR A 189 -13.00 10.21 36.16
CA TYR A 189 -12.49 9.04 36.87
C TYR A 189 -11.47 8.21 36.07
N MET A 190 -11.39 8.41 34.75
CA MET A 190 -10.40 7.76 33.88
C MET A 190 -9.09 8.56 33.79
N GLU A 191 -8.96 9.66 34.53
CA GLU A 191 -7.79 10.56 34.50
C GLU A 191 -7.55 11.18 33.11
N ILE A 192 -8.58 11.26 32.26
CA ILE A 192 -8.51 11.90 30.95
C ILE A 192 -8.73 13.41 31.13
N ASN A 193 -7.65 14.18 31.07
CA ASN A 193 -7.71 15.64 31.26
C ASN A 193 -8.37 16.38 30.09
N ARG A 194 -8.20 15.89 28.86
CA ARG A 194 -8.75 16.52 27.65
C ARG A 194 -8.80 15.56 26.46
N CYS A 195 -9.86 15.63 25.66
CA CYS A 195 -9.92 15.04 24.33
C CYS A 195 -9.86 16.14 23.27
N VAL A 196 -9.00 15.98 22.26
CA VAL A 196 -8.89 16.88 21.11
C VAL A 196 -9.00 16.06 19.84
N VAL A 197 -9.95 16.40 18.98
CA VAL A 197 -10.15 15.74 17.69
C VAL A 197 -9.68 16.66 16.57
N MET A 198 -8.68 16.20 15.82
CA MET A 198 -8.09 16.91 14.70
C MET A 198 -8.53 16.28 13.37
N TYR A 199 -8.76 17.10 12.36
CA TYR A 199 -9.03 16.65 11.00
C TYR A 199 -7.98 17.24 10.07
N LEU A 200 -7.43 16.41 9.19
CA LEU A 200 -6.58 16.82 8.10
C LEU A 200 -7.16 16.23 6.83
N ASP A 201 -7.45 17.09 5.85
CA ASP A 201 -7.90 16.65 4.54
C ASP A 201 -6.77 15.95 3.77
N LYS A 202 -7.13 15.14 2.77
CA LYS A 202 -6.19 14.34 2.00
C LYS A 202 -5.11 15.19 1.33
N ASP A 203 -5.46 16.41 0.89
CA ASP A 203 -4.53 17.35 0.27
C ASP A 203 -3.58 18.02 1.28
N GLN A 204 -3.99 18.12 2.55
CA GLN A 204 -3.17 18.60 3.66
C GLN A 204 -2.18 17.53 4.17
N ILE A 205 -2.50 16.25 3.98
CA ILE A 205 -1.60 15.14 4.36
C ILE A 205 -0.49 15.00 3.31
N HIS A 206 0.67 15.59 3.61
CA HIS A 206 1.85 15.42 2.77
C HIS A 206 2.39 13.98 2.85
N ARG A 207 2.00 13.14 1.89
CA ARG A 207 2.56 11.81 1.70
C ARG A 207 3.77 11.91 0.75
N PRO A 208 4.93 11.32 1.09
CA PRO A 208 6.04 11.26 0.15
C PRO A 208 5.60 10.51 -1.12
N ALA A 209 5.98 11.03 -2.29
CA ALA A 209 5.59 10.49 -3.59
C ALA A 209 6.11 9.05 -3.81
N SER A 210 7.25 8.74 -3.21
CA SER A 210 7.77 7.38 -3.03
C SER A 210 8.37 7.31 -1.62
N PRO A 211 8.05 6.29 -0.81
CA PRO A 211 8.80 6.05 0.40
C PRO A 211 10.25 5.67 0.03
N ASP A 212 11.16 5.92 0.98
CA ASP A 212 12.52 5.43 0.87
C ASP A 212 12.55 3.92 1.03
N ASP A 213 13.50 3.25 0.36
CA ASP A 213 13.74 1.84 0.58
C ASP A 213 14.64 1.66 1.80
N VAL A 214 14.10 1.01 2.81
CA VAL A 214 14.71 0.82 4.12
C VAL A 214 15.22 -0.61 4.22
N SER A 215 16.45 -0.83 4.71
CA SER A 215 16.95 -2.18 4.96
C SER A 215 16.11 -2.95 5.98
N PRO A 216 16.05 -4.29 5.90
CA PRO A 216 15.42 -5.12 6.93
C PRO A 216 15.99 -4.86 8.33
N VAL A 217 15.12 -4.89 9.34
CA VAL A 217 15.51 -4.85 10.76
C VAL A 217 15.65 -6.28 11.27
N HIS A 218 16.88 -6.74 11.49
CA HIS A 218 17.13 -8.11 11.91
C HIS A 218 16.63 -8.36 13.33
N GLY A 219 15.76 -9.37 13.48
CA GLY A 219 15.13 -9.68 14.76
C GLY A 219 13.94 -8.78 15.11
N ILE A 220 13.38 -8.03 14.15
CA ILE A 220 12.20 -7.20 14.39
C ILE A 220 11.08 -7.96 15.10
N MET A 221 10.83 -9.22 14.73
CA MET A 221 9.77 -10.03 15.35
C MET A 221 10.04 -10.39 16.81
N SER A 222 11.30 -10.50 17.23
CA SER A 222 11.70 -10.91 18.59
C SER A 222 11.94 -9.74 19.55
N HIS A 223 11.82 -8.50 19.10
CA HIS A 223 12.04 -7.29 19.92
C HIS A 223 10.78 -6.45 19.97
N PHE A 224 10.35 -6.05 21.15
CA PHE A 224 9.07 -5.35 21.34
C PHE A 224 9.23 -3.90 21.83
N SER A 225 10.46 -3.43 21.97
CA SER A 225 10.75 -2.09 22.47
C SER A 225 11.88 -1.50 21.64
N TYR A 226 11.63 -0.33 21.07
CA TYR A 226 12.53 0.40 20.20
C TYR A 226 12.75 1.81 20.70
N LEU A 227 13.99 2.28 20.66
CA LEU A 227 14.39 3.59 21.14
C LEU A 227 15.21 4.27 20.05
N PHE A 228 14.97 5.56 19.83
CA PHE A 228 15.61 6.34 18.78
C PHE A 228 16.14 7.65 19.36
N PHE A 229 17.44 7.90 19.14
CA PHE A 229 18.12 9.13 19.53
C PHE A 229 18.59 9.97 18.33
N SER A 230 18.59 9.38 17.14
CA SER A 230 19.03 10.06 15.92
C SER A 230 18.43 9.41 14.68
N SER A 231 18.40 10.17 13.59
CA SER A 231 18.00 9.68 12.28
C SER A 231 18.77 8.43 11.90
N ASN A 232 18.06 7.44 11.35
CA ASN A 232 18.60 6.22 10.79
C ASN A 232 19.31 5.27 11.78
N THR A 233 19.26 5.52 13.08
CA THR A 233 19.71 4.55 14.09
C THR A 233 18.54 4.08 14.92
N TYR A 234 18.61 2.85 15.40
CA TYR A 234 17.61 2.31 16.32
C TYR A 234 18.28 1.46 17.39
N LEU A 235 17.67 1.50 18.56
CA LEU A 235 17.99 0.65 19.69
C LEU A 235 16.82 -0.28 19.92
N MET A 236 17.08 -1.56 20.15
CA MET A 236 16.03 -2.56 20.34
C MET A 236 16.32 -3.45 21.54
N ARG A 237 15.27 -3.92 22.20
CA ARG A 237 15.35 -4.95 23.24
C ARG A 237 14.11 -5.86 23.20
N PRO A 238 14.21 -7.09 23.75
CA PRO A 238 13.10 -8.03 23.75
C PRO A 238 11.81 -7.45 24.33
N TYR A 239 11.87 -6.82 25.51
CA TYR A 239 10.68 -6.28 26.17
C TYR A 239 10.91 -4.87 26.71
N ALA A 240 9.83 -4.09 26.79
CA ALA A 240 9.84 -2.78 27.46
C ALA A 240 10.04 -2.94 28.98
N CYS A 241 10.91 -2.13 29.57
CA CYS A 241 11.06 -1.94 31.01
C CYS A 241 10.73 -0.48 31.33
N TRP A 242 9.81 -0.29 32.28
CA TRP A 242 9.20 0.98 32.68
C TRP A 242 9.74 1.53 33.99
N CYS A 243 10.85 0.97 34.48
CA CYS A 243 11.48 1.51 35.68
C CYS A 243 12.00 2.92 35.41
N THR A 244 12.09 3.73 36.48
CA THR A 244 12.59 5.10 36.43
C THR A 244 13.88 5.22 35.64
N ALA A 245 14.86 4.33 35.88
CA ALA A 245 16.12 4.34 35.15
C ALA A 245 15.97 4.17 33.63
N CYS A 246 15.06 3.31 33.15
CA CYS A 246 14.79 3.14 31.72
C CYS A 246 13.96 4.28 31.13
N ALA A 247 13.04 4.85 31.90
CA ALA A 247 12.20 5.96 31.47
C ALA A 247 13.01 7.25 31.33
N CYS A 248 14.06 7.44 32.14
CA CYS A 248 14.92 8.63 32.12
C CYS A 248 16.08 8.57 31.11
N VAL A 249 16.12 7.57 30.22
CA VAL A 249 17.18 7.46 29.20
C VAL A 249 16.96 8.51 28.11
N THR A 250 17.90 9.45 27.99
CA THR A 250 17.81 10.58 27.05
C THR A 250 18.85 10.53 25.92
N GLY A 251 19.77 9.56 25.94
CA GLY A 251 20.84 9.50 24.94
C GLY A 251 21.97 8.55 25.31
N ARG A 252 23.15 8.79 24.70
CA ARG A 252 24.36 7.96 24.82
C ARG A 252 25.36 8.55 25.81
N GLY A 253 25.68 7.80 26.86
CA GLY A 253 26.67 8.19 27.87
C GLY A 253 26.04 8.30 29.25
N ALA A 254 26.88 8.19 30.28
CA ALA A 254 26.44 8.06 31.66
C ALA A 254 25.57 9.24 32.11
N GLN A 255 25.88 10.43 31.60
CA GLN A 255 25.11 11.65 31.83
C GLN A 255 23.68 11.62 31.24
N TYR A 256 23.40 10.70 30.32
CA TYR A 256 22.09 10.50 29.69
C TYR A 256 21.44 9.16 30.08
N GLY A 257 21.92 8.54 31.15
CA GLY A 257 21.35 7.30 31.69
C GLY A 257 21.79 6.01 30.99
N THR A 258 22.82 6.04 30.14
CA THR A 258 23.33 4.83 29.46
C THR A 258 24.84 4.65 29.57
N ILE A 259 25.33 3.42 29.47
CA ILE A 259 26.76 3.13 29.36
C ILE A 259 26.97 2.34 28.07
N SER A 260 27.82 2.85 27.19
CA SER A 260 28.15 2.20 25.94
C SER A 260 29.02 0.96 26.17
N ASN A 261 28.61 -0.16 25.59
CA ASN A 261 29.29 -1.45 25.66
C ASN A 261 29.27 -2.10 24.27
N GLY A 262 30.14 -1.61 23.39
CA GLY A 262 30.16 -2.01 21.98
C GLY A 262 28.85 -1.63 21.28
N ALA A 263 28.18 -2.62 20.69
CA ALA A 263 26.87 -2.47 20.05
C ALA A 263 25.68 -2.48 21.04
N TYR A 264 25.96 -2.40 22.34
CA TYR A 264 24.93 -2.37 23.37
C TYR A 264 25.01 -1.10 24.20
N LEU A 265 23.86 -0.61 24.66
CA LEU A 265 23.76 0.40 25.70
C LEU A 265 23.17 -0.23 26.96
N ASP A 266 23.98 -0.31 28.02
CA ASP A 266 23.54 -0.71 29.36
C ASP A 266 22.82 0.48 30.04
N VAL A 267 21.75 0.23 30.79
CA VAL A 267 20.99 1.21 31.57
C VAL A 267 21.27 0.97 33.06
N PRO A 268 22.18 1.74 33.68
CA PRO A 268 22.47 1.63 35.11
C PRO A 268 21.21 1.85 35.94
N GLY A 269 21.04 1.07 37.01
CA GLY A 269 19.86 1.20 37.89
C GLY A 269 18.56 0.62 37.33
N CYS A 270 18.57 -0.01 36.14
CA CYS A 270 17.41 -0.76 35.66
C CYS A 270 17.08 -1.90 36.63
N CYS A 271 15.87 -1.89 37.20
CA CYS A 271 15.45 -2.90 38.18
C CYS A 271 15.17 -4.29 37.55
N ARG A 272 15.28 -4.43 36.23
CA ARG A 272 15.06 -5.68 35.50
C ARG A 272 16.38 -6.19 34.93
N THR A 273 17.01 -7.13 35.63
CA THR A 273 18.34 -7.68 35.31
C THR A 273 18.50 -8.22 33.88
N LYS A 274 17.41 -8.67 33.24
CA LYS A 274 17.41 -9.19 31.85
C LYS A 274 17.08 -8.15 30.78
N LEU A 275 16.70 -6.93 31.16
CA LEU A 275 16.28 -5.84 30.26
C LEU A 275 17.13 -4.58 30.42
N THR A 276 18.30 -4.72 31.04
CA THR A 276 19.24 -3.61 31.26
C THR A 276 19.94 -3.16 29.98
N ARG A 277 19.85 -3.92 28.89
CA ARG A 277 20.55 -3.65 27.63
C ARG A 277 19.63 -3.32 26.48
N TRP A 278 20.05 -2.33 25.71
CA TRP A 278 19.58 -2.08 24.36
C TRP A 278 20.63 -2.52 23.36
N LYS A 279 20.23 -3.26 22.32
CA LYS A 279 21.07 -3.54 21.16
C LYS A 279 20.88 -2.43 20.15
N GLU A 280 21.97 -1.84 19.71
CA GLU A 280 21.99 -0.78 18.71
C GLU A 280 22.27 -1.33 17.31
N ASP A 281 21.61 -0.75 16.31
CA ASP A 281 21.86 -0.99 14.90
C ASP A 281 21.40 0.23 14.06
N SER A 282 21.57 0.17 12.74
CA SER A 282 21.28 1.28 11.83
C SER A 282 20.49 0.83 10.59
N PHE A 283 19.72 1.74 10.03
CA PHE A 283 19.06 1.54 8.75
C PHE A 283 20.00 1.91 7.60
N LYS A 284 20.03 1.09 6.54
CA LYS A 284 20.53 1.51 5.23
C LYS A 284 19.36 2.01 4.41
N ILE A 285 19.46 3.26 3.95
CA ILE A 285 18.38 3.96 3.23
C ILE A 285 18.81 4.20 1.79
N THR A 286 17.98 3.73 0.84
CA THR A 286 18.13 4.05 -0.57
C THR A 286 17.02 5.03 -0.97
N PRO A 287 17.34 6.31 -1.24
CA PRO A 287 16.32 7.32 -1.52
C PRO A 287 15.46 6.98 -2.74
N GLN A 288 14.14 7.20 -2.62
CA GLN A 288 13.20 7.33 -3.76
C GLN A 288 13.14 6.17 -4.78
N SER A 289 13.48 4.96 -4.38
CA SER A 289 13.74 3.89 -5.34
C SER A 289 12.56 2.93 -5.54
N GLY A 290 11.68 2.73 -4.55
CA GLY A 290 10.67 1.66 -4.59
C GLY A 290 9.72 1.75 -5.80
N LEU A 291 8.89 2.81 -5.86
CA LEU A 291 7.86 2.91 -6.90
C LEU A 291 8.42 3.31 -8.26
N ALA A 292 9.42 4.19 -8.29
CA ALA A 292 10.05 4.64 -9.53
C ALA A 292 10.87 3.52 -10.19
N ASN A 293 11.64 2.75 -9.41
CA ASN A 293 12.35 1.58 -9.94
C ASN A 293 11.38 0.46 -10.30
N ARG A 294 10.29 0.28 -9.55
CA ARG A 294 9.23 -0.65 -9.96
C ARG A 294 8.64 -0.26 -11.30
N ASN A 295 8.25 1.00 -11.50
CA ASN A 295 7.72 1.48 -12.76
C ASN A 295 8.76 1.37 -13.89
N LYS A 296 10.03 1.67 -13.63
CA LYS A 296 11.12 1.50 -14.59
C LYS A 296 11.29 0.03 -15.00
N ARG A 297 11.33 -0.90 -14.03
CA ARG A 297 11.42 -2.34 -14.30
C ARG A 297 10.20 -2.90 -15.02
N LEU A 298 9.01 -2.41 -14.71
CA LEU A 298 7.79 -2.80 -15.43
C LEU A 298 7.83 -2.29 -16.87
N ALA A 299 8.34 -1.08 -17.10
CA ALA A 299 8.54 -0.56 -18.45
C ALA A 299 9.62 -1.35 -19.22
N GLU A 300 10.72 -1.71 -18.56
CA GLU A 300 11.76 -2.58 -19.11
C GLU A 300 11.19 -3.97 -19.45
N LEU A 301 10.52 -4.63 -18.50
CA LEU A 301 9.87 -5.92 -18.71
C LEU A 301 8.85 -5.86 -19.86
N TRP A 302 8.01 -4.82 -19.90
CA TRP A 302 7.08 -4.60 -21.00
C TRP A 302 7.80 -4.51 -22.34
N SER A 303 8.92 -3.78 -22.42
CA SER A 303 9.70 -3.64 -23.66
C SER A 303 10.28 -4.96 -24.18
N HIS A 304 10.50 -5.94 -23.30
CA HIS A 304 10.89 -7.30 -23.66
C HIS A 304 9.66 -8.11 -24.07
N LEU A 305 8.66 -8.22 -23.19
CA LEU A 305 7.48 -9.05 -23.42
C LEU A 305 6.65 -8.61 -24.63
N SER A 306 6.59 -7.30 -24.92
CA SER A 306 5.83 -6.77 -26.05
C SER A 306 6.33 -7.29 -27.40
N LYS A 307 7.62 -7.64 -27.50
CA LYS A 307 8.22 -8.21 -28.72
C LYS A 307 7.82 -9.66 -28.94
N GLU A 308 7.44 -10.35 -27.87
CA GLU A 308 7.06 -11.75 -27.92
C GLU A 308 5.56 -11.96 -28.13
N LEU A 309 4.73 -10.92 -27.98
CA LEU A 309 3.28 -11.01 -28.12
C LEU A 309 2.88 -11.52 -29.51
N ALA A 310 2.16 -12.64 -29.53
CA ALA A 310 1.55 -13.19 -30.72
C ALA A 310 0.31 -14.02 -30.34
N PRO A 311 -0.73 -14.07 -31.21
CA PRO A 311 -1.86 -14.97 -31.00
C PRO A 311 -1.41 -16.43 -30.82
N GLY A 312 -2.03 -17.14 -29.88
CA GLY A 312 -1.73 -18.55 -29.57
C GLY A 312 -0.57 -18.77 -28.59
N LYS A 313 0.14 -17.71 -28.19
CA LYS A 313 1.10 -17.78 -27.06
C LYS A 313 0.38 -17.70 -25.72
N TYR A 314 1.05 -18.16 -24.68
CA TYR A 314 0.54 -18.12 -23.31
C TYR A 314 1.22 -17.01 -22.53
N ALA A 315 0.50 -16.43 -21.59
CA ALA A 315 0.96 -15.31 -20.80
C ALA A 315 0.45 -15.38 -19.37
N CYS A 316 1.08 -14.61 -18.48
CA CYS A 316 0.53 -14.36 -17.15
C CYS A 316 0.40 -12.89 -16.81
N ILE A 317 -0.57 -12.59 -15.95
CA ILE A 317 -0.80 -11.26 -15.40
C ILE A 317 -0.81 -11.28 -13.87
N GLN A 318 -0.35 -10.18 -13.29
CA GLN A 318 -0.51 -9.92 -11.86
C GLN A 318 -1.98 -9.63 -11.55
N VAL A 319 -2.54 -10.37 -10.61
CA VAL A 319 -3.94 -10.29 -10.22
C VAL A 319 -4.12 -9.26 -9.11
N ARG A 320 -5.16 -8.41 -9.21
CA ARG A 320 -5.52 -7.43 -8.16
C ARG A 320 -6.66 -7.89 -7.26
N GLU A 321 -7.48 -8.84 -7.70
CA GLU A 321 -8.65 -9.37 -7.00
C GLU A 321 -8.72 -10.88 -7.18
N LEU A 322 -8.98 -11.64 -6.10
CA LEU A 322 -9.16 -13.10 -6.19
C LEU A 322 -10.52 -13.38 -6.83
N TRP A 323 -10.55 -14.17 -7.90
CA TRP A 323 -11.80 -14.48 -8.63
C TRP A 323 -12.55 -15.70 -8.13
N SER A 324 -11.89 -16.62 -7.41
CA SER A 324 -12.60 -17.81 -6.91
C SER A 324 -12.10 -18.24 -5.54
N THR A 325 -13.03 -18.70 -4.72
CA THR A 325 -12.75 -19.33 -3.43
C THR A 325 -11.98 -20.64 -3.59
N SER A 326 -12.10 -21.31 -4.75
CA SER A 326 -11.36 -22.54 -5.06
C SER A 326 -9.85 -22.32 -5.19
N GLU A 327 -9.43 -21.13 -5.66
CA GLU A 327 -8.01 -20.78 -5.83
C GLU A 327 -7.31 -20.39 -4.52
N MET A 328 -8.06 -20.15 -3.43
CA MET A 328 -7.48 -19.76 -2.13
C MET A 328 -6.47 -20.79 -1.63
N ARG A 329 -6.65 -22.08 -1.95
CA ARG A 329 -5.73 -23.15 -1.55
C ARG A 329 -4.33 -23.00 -2.16
N HIS A 330 -4.23 -22.40 -3.34
CA HIS A 330 -2.96 -22.16 -4.05
C HIS A 330 -2.46 -20.71 -3.91
N TYR A 331 -3.13 -19.91 -3.08
CA TYR A 331 -2.71 -18.54 -2.82
C TYR A 331 -1.34 -18.50 -2.15
N ARG A 332 -0.40 -17.81 -2.78
CA ARG A 332 0.96 -17.57 -2.29
C ARG A 332 1.38 -16.16 -2.71
N PRO A 333 2.36 -15.54 -2.04
CA PRO A 333 2.93 -14.28 -2.50
C PRO A 333 3.25 -14.32 -4.00
N GLY A 334 2.83 -13.29 -4.73
CA GLY A 334 3.02 -13.20 -6.18
C GLY A 334 2.02 -14.02 -6.98
N HIS A 335 0.81 -14.19 -6.47
CA HIS A 335 -0.25 -14.85 -7.19
C HIS A 335 -0.54 -14.16 -8.54
N TYR A 336 -0.79 -14.96 -9.58
CA TYR A 336 -0.95 -14.55 -10.97
C TYR A 336 -1.92 -15.48 -11.69
N TRP A 337 -2.51 -14.99 -12.78
CA TRP A 337 -3.34 -15.78 -13.70
C TRP A 337 -2.61 -16.10 -14.98
N VAL A 338 -3.05 -17.18 -15.63
CA VAL A 338 -2.52 -17.63 -16.92
C VAL A 338 -3.61 -17.59 -17.98
N PHE A 339 -3.26 -17.20 -19.19
CA PHE A 339 -4.19 -17.14 -20.32
C PHE A 339 -3.48 -17.37 -21.64
N GLU A 340 -4.26 -17.69 -22.67
CA GLU A 340 -3.81 -17.70 -24.07
C GLU A 340 -4.14 -16.36 -24.73
N LEU A 341 -3.15 -15.80 -25.42
CA LEU A 341 -3.25 -14.57 -26.20
C LEU A 341 -4.13 -14.81 -27.45
N GLY A 342 -5.15 -13.97 -27.62
CA GLY A 342 -6.05 -14.00 -28.78
C GLY A 342 -5.59 -13.12 -29.93
N ASP A 343 -6.31 -13.22 -31.05
CA ASP A 343 -6.18 -12.33 -32.21
C ASP A 343 -7.23 -11.22 -32.12
N SER A 344 -6.82 -9.97 -32.30
CA SER A 344 -7.69 -8.79 -32.35
C SER A 344 -8.39 -8.60 -33.71
N GLY A 345 -8.17 -9.51 -34.66
CA GLY A 345 -8.74 -9.52 -36.00
C GLY A 345 -7.79 -9.05 -37.09
N ASN A 346 -6.54 -8.75 -36.75
CA ASN A 346 -5.51 -8.28 -37.68
C ASN A 346 -4.17 -9.05 -37.55
N GLY A 347 -4.18 -10.20 -36.87
CA GLY A 347 -2.99 -10.99 -36.58
C GLY A 347 -2.18 -10.48 -35.37
N SER A 348 -2.63 -9.42 -34.70
CA SER A 348 -2.03 -8.89 -33.46
C SER A 348 -2.87 -9.27 -32.25
N THR A 349 -2.24 -9.40 -31.08
CA THR A 349 -2.97 -9.50 -29.81
C THR A 349 -3.37 -8.13 -29.24
N VAL A 350 -2.77 -7.05 -29.72
CA VAL A 350 -3.09 -5.70 -29.24
C VAL A 350 -4.38 -5.23 -29.90
N LYS A 351 -5.43 -5.03 -29.10
CA LYS A 351 -6.73 -4.51 -29.54
C LYS A 351 -6.73 -2.99 -29.64
N LYS A 352 -6.09 -2.32 -28.69
CA LYS A 352 -6.04 -0.84 -28.62
C LYS A 352 -4.85 -0.35 -27.81
N LEU A 353 -4.19 0.70 -28.29
CA LEU A 353 -3.21 1.49 -27.54
C LEU A 353 -3.86 2.79 -27.06
N PHE A 354 -3.65 3.17 -25.81
CA PHE A 354 -4.28 4.35 -25.21
C PHE A 354 -3.31 5.54 -25.13
N THR A 355 -3.66 6.62 -25.80
CA THR A 355 -2.97 7.92 -25.69
C THR A 355 -3.89 8.90 -24.96
N LEU A 356 -3.54 9.26 -23.73
CA LEU A 356 -4.40 10.02 -22.82
C LEU A 356 -3.64 11.20 -22.17
N PRO A 357 -4.32 12.31 -21.81
CA PRO A 357 -3.72 13.39 -21.04
C PRO A 357 -3.13 12.93 -19.69
N ARG A 358 -2.18 13.71 -19.16
CA ARG A 358 -1.52 13.38 -17.88
C ARG A 358 -2.56 13.24 -16.75
N ARG A 359 -2.46 12.16 -15.96
CA ARG A 359 -3.36 11.81 -14.83
C ARG A 359 -4.82 11.55 -15.23
N SER A 360 -5.09 11.20 -16.48
CA SER A 360 -6.40 10.71 -16.90
C SER A 360 -6.39 9.19 -17.10
N TRP A 361 -7.58 8.59 -17.07
CA TRP A 361 -7.80 7.17 -17.32
C TRP A 361 -9.08 7.00 -18.14
N VAL A 362 -9.24 5.84 -18.77
CA VAL A 362 -10.47 5.43 -19.45
C VAL A 362 -10.78 3.99 -19.07
N ASP A 363 -12.05 3.69 -18.87
CA ASP A 363 -12.52 2.31 -18.72
C ASP A 363 -12.97 1.82 -20.12
N PHE A 364 -12.37 0.72 -20.57
CA PHE A 364 -12.61 0.11 -21.88
C PHE A 364 -12.93 -1.37 -21.67
N GLU A 365 -14.12 -1.81 -22.09
CA GLU A 365 -14.61 -3.20 -21.92
C GLU A 365 -14.43 -3.73 -20.48
N GLY A 366 -14.73 -2.89 -19.49
CA GLY A 366 -14.66 -3.25 -18.06
C GLY A 366 -13.27 -3.14 -17.43
N VAL A 367 -12.23 -2.85 -18.21
CA VAL A 367 -10.84 -2.73 -17.70
C VAL A 367 -10.36 -1.27 -17.79
N ARG A 368 -9.67 -0.81 -16.74
CA ARG A 368 -9.12 0.56 -16.67
C ARG A 368 -7.76 0.66 -17.34
N PHE A 369 -7.57 1.71 -18.13
CA PHE A 369 -6.33 2.03 -18.84
C PHE A 369 -5.86 3.47 -18.60
N TYR A 370 -4.54 3.64 -18.57
CA TYR A 370 -3.81 4.90 -18.49
C TYR A 370 -3.04 5.18 -19.78
N ASN A 371 -2.44 6.38 -19.86
CA ASN A 371 -1.63 6.78 -21.01
C ASN A 371 -0.44 5.82 -21.25
N GLY A 372 -0.31 5.33 -22.47
CA GLY A 372 0.75 4.44 -22.93
C GLY A 372 0.48 2.95 -22.73
N GLU A 373 -0.66 2.59 -22.12
CA GLU A 373 -1.07 1.19 -21.92
C GLU A 373 -1.83 0.65 -23.13
N SER A 374 -1.86 -0.68 -23.26
CA SER A 374 -2.50 -1.41 -24.35
C SER A 374 -3.50 -2.45 -23.82
N ALA A 375 -4.65 -2.57 -24.49
CA ALA A 375 -5.59 -3.68 -24.30
C ALA A 375 -5.12 -4.90 -25.09
N LEU A 376 -4.85 -6.01 -24.39
CA LEU A 376 -4.45 -7.28 -24.99
C LEU A 376 -5.64 -8.24 -25.02
N VAL A 377 -5.87 -8.89 -26.15
CA VAL A 377 -6.97 -9.86 -26.30
C VAL A 377 -6.62 -11.17 -25.61
N VAL A 378 -7.57 -11.66 -24.81
CA VAL A 378 -7.53 -12.99 -24.22
C VAL A 378 -8.40 -13.91 -25.05
N LYS A 379 -7.86 -15.07 -25.44
CA LYS A 379 -8.63 -16.13 -26.11
C LYS A 379 -9.28 -17.06 -25.12
N ARG A 380 -8.57 -17.43 -24.05
CA ARG A 380 -9.07 -18.24 -22.94
C ARG A 380 -8.22 -18.06 -21.69
N TRP A 381 -8.85 -18.22 -20.54
CA TRP A 381 -8.22 -18.23 -19.24
C TRP A 381 -7.90 -19.65 -18.80
N LEU A 382 -6.85 -19.83 -18.01
CA LEU A 382 -6.50 -21.10 -17.40
C LEU A 382 -6.53 -20.98 -15.87
N HIS A 383 -7.22 -21.90 -15.22
CA HIS A 383 -7.34 -21.98 -13.76
C HIS A 383 -6.53 -23.14 -13.20
N ARG A 384 -6.02 -22.99 -11.96
CA ARG A 384 -5.29 -24.06 -11.28
C ARG A 384 -6.25 -25.21 -10.90
N VAL A 385 -5.78 -26.45 -11.02
CA VAL A 385 -6.56 -27.63 -10.64
C VAL A 385 -6.55 -27.78 -9.13
N GLU A 386 -7.72 -27.72 -8.48
CA GLU A 386 -7.87 -27.79 -7.02
C GLU A 386 -7.22 -29.05 -6.40
N ALA A 387 -7.34 -30.19 -7.08
CA ALA A 387 -6.78 -31.46 -6.63
C ALA A 387 -5.24 -31.52 -6.67
N ASP A 388 -4.58 -30.63 -7.43
CA ASP A 388 -3.12 -30.59 -7.51
C ASP A 388 -2.55 -29.74 -6.36
N ALA A 389 -1.99 -30.41 -5.35
CA ALA A 389 -1.39 -29.75 -4.19
C ALA A 389 -0.18 -28.85 -4.54
N SER A 390 0.50 -29.12 -5.66
CA SER A 390 1.61 -28.28 -6.14
C SER A 390 1.10 -26.96 -6.73
N GLY A 391 -0.13 -26.97 -7.26
CA GLY A 391 -0.72 -25.88 -8.01
C GLY A 391 -0.14 -25.67 -9.40
N LEU A 392 0.70 -26.58 -9.92
CA LEU A 392 1.39 -26.42 -11.20
C LEU A 392 0.58 -26.90 -12.42
N THR A 393 -0.55 -27.55 -12.16
CA THR A 393 -1.48 -28.03 -13.18
C THR A 393 -2.61 -27.03 -13.37
N PHE A 394 -2.90 -26.73 -14.63
CA PHE A 394 -3.96 -25.81 -15.04
C PHE A 394 -4.95 -26.50 -15.97
N VAL A 395 -6.18 -26.02 -15.99
CA VAL A 395 -7.23 -26.41 -16.93
C VAL A 395 -7.85 -25.17 -17.55
N GLU A 396 -8.42 -25.30 -18.74
CA GLU A 396 -9.19 -24.22 -19.35
C GLU A 396 -10.34 -23.83 -18.42
N TRP A 397 -10.41 -22.55 -18.09
CA TRP A 397 -11.47 -22.02 -17.27
C TRP A 397 -12.68 -21.78 -18.14
N ASN A 398 -13.74 -22.51 -17.82
CA ASN A 398 -15.05 -22.33 -18.39
C ASN A 398 -15.97 -21.94 -17.24
N PRO A 399 -16.30 -20.66 -17.05
CA PRO A 399 -17.20 -20.26 -15.98
C PRO A 399 -18.56 -20.93 -16.21
N GLN A 400 -18.93 -21.88 -15.35
CA GLN A 400 -20.31 -22.33 -15.27
C GLN A 400 -21.11 -21.22 -14.57
N GLU A 401 -22.40 -21.05 -14.91
CA GLU A 401 -23.26 -20.00 -14.35
C GLU A 401 -23.29 -19.96 -12.81
N GLU A 402 -22.92 -21.04 -12.14
CA GLU A 402 -22.88 -21.18 -10.68
C GLU A 402 -21.63 -20.56 -10.01
N ASP A 403 -20.55 -20.33 -10.75
CA ASP A 403 -19.28 -19.76 -10.24
C ASP A 403 -19.18 -18.23 -10.38
N LEU A 404 -20.16 -17.61 -11.05
CA LEU A 404 -20.24 -16.16 -11.23
C LEU A 404 -21.26 -15.59 -10.25
N ASP A 405 -20.90 -14.52 -9.54
CA ASP A 405 -21.92 -13.72 -8.82
C ASP A 405 -22.98 -13.28 -9.86
N PRO A 406 -24.29 -13.40 -9.59
CA PRO A 406 -25.36 -12.99 -10.51
C PRO A 406 -25.26 -11.55 -11.03
N GLN A 407 -24.48 -10.69 -10.38
CA GLN A 407 -24.17 -9.32 -10.82
C GLN A 407 -22.86 -9.19 -11.61
N SER A 408 -22.06 -10.25 -11.73
CA SER A 408 -20.78 -10.26 -12.43
C SER A 408 -20.98 -10.23 -13.94
N GLN A 409 -20.33 -9.27 -14.59
CA GLN A 409 -20.18 -9.30 -16.04
C GLN A 409 -19.30 -10.49 -16.42
N LEU A 410 -19.58 -11.12 -17.56
CA LEU A 410 -18.68 -12.12 -18.17
C LEU A 410 -17.24 -11.62 -18.10
N ALA A 411 -16.32 -12.52 -17.74
CA ALA A 411 -14.91 -12.22 -17.64
C ALA A 411 -14.42 -11.39 -18.83
N ALA A 412 -13.79 -10.25 -18.56
CA ALA A 412 -13.25 -9.42 -19.62
C ALA A 412 -12.25 -10.26 -20.43
N MET A 413 -12.52 -10.43 -21.73
CA MET A 413 -11.62 -11.11 -22.68
C MET A 413 -10.51 -10.16 -23.15
N ILE A 414 -10.14 -9.22 -22.27
CA ILE A 414 -9.08 -8.26 -22.45
C ILE A 414 -8.32 -8.08 -21.13
N VAL A 415 -7.02 -7.80 -21.23
CA VAL A 415 -6.18 -7.47 -20.07
C VAL A 415 -5.38 -6.20 -20.32
N ASN A 416 -5.01 -5.53 -19.23
CA ASN A 416 -4.13 -4.37 -19.29
C ASN A 416 -2.66 -4.80 -19.42
N SER A 417 -1.95 -4.27 -20.42
CA SER A 417 -0.53 -4.50 -20.63
C SER A 417 0.34 -4.25 -19.39
N SER A 418 -0.02 -3.31 -18.51
CA SER A 418 0.77 -3.01 -17.30
C SER A 418 0.72 -4.12 -16.25
N GLU A 419 -0.18 -5.09 -16.41
CA GLU A 419 -0.34 -6.25 -15.54
C GLU A 419 0.41 -7.47 -16.05
N LEU A 420 0.92 -7.45 -17.27
CA LEU A 420 1.63 -8.57 -17.90
C LEU A 420 2.96 -8.88 -17.17
N ARG A 421 3.23 -10.15 -16.88
CA ARG A 421 4.42 -10.61 -16.14
C ARG A 421 5.22 -11.70 -16.86
N GLY A 422 4.66 -12.33 -17.88
CA GLY A 422 5.38 -13.30 -18.68
C GLY A 422 4.62 -13.62 -19.96
N VAL A 423 5.38 -14.04 -20.98
CA VAL A 423 4.91 -14.57 -22.26
C VAL A 423 5.78 -15.77 -22.56
N TRP A 424 5.19 -16.84 -23.08
CA TRP A 424 5.91 -18.04 -23.48
C TRP A 424 5.14 -18.84 -24.52
N GLU A 425 5.85 -19.70 -25.24
CA GLU A 425 5.26 -20.65 -26.18
C GLU A 425 4.90 -21.97 -25.51
N LEU A 426 3.82 -22.59 -25.98
CA LEU A 426 3.48 -23.95 -25.59
C LEU A 426 4.47 -24.92 -26.24
N SER A 427 5.17 -25.71 -25.44
CA SER A 427 6.09 -26.67 -26.02
C SER A 427 5.35 -27.79 -26.74
N LYS A 428 5.68 -27.95 -28.03
CA LYS A 428 5.20 -29.06 -28.87
C LYS A 428 5.90 -30.38 -28.55
N ASN A 429 7.03 -30.34 -27.85
CA ASN A 429 7.81 -31.51 -27.47
C ASN A 429 7.48 -31.94 -26.04
N GLN A 430 7.02 -33.19 -25.87
CA GLN A 430 6.69 -33.78 -24.55
C GLN A 430 7.93 -34.09 -23.68
N THR A 431 9.13 -33.70 -24.09
CA THR A 431 10.33 -33.91 -23.30
C THR A 431 10.28 -33.07 -22.01
N ALA A 432 10.87 -33.59 -20.93
CA ALA A 432 10.80 -33.03 -19.59
C ALA A 432 11.47 -31.64 -19.41
N LYS A 433 11.98 -31.03 -20.48
CA LYS A 433 12.70 -29.74 -20.44
C LYS A 433 11.82 -28.53 -20.77
N SER A 434 10.55 -28.71 -21.13
CA SER A 434 9.67 -27.57 -21.42
C SER A 434 9.05 -26.96 -20.17
N ASN A 435 9.10 -25.63 -20.08
CA ASN A 435 8.60 -24.88 -18.93
C ASN A 435 7.06 -24.80 -18.86
N PHE A 436 6.36 -24.98 -19.98
CA PHE A 436 4.91 -25.05 -20.04
C PHE A 436 4.45 -25.99 -21.18
N ARG A 437 3.60 -26.98 -20.87
CA ARG A 437 3.17 -28.00 -21.84
C ARG A 437 1.74 -28.45 -21.64
N GLU A 438 1.09 -28.88 -22.72
CA GLU A 438 -0.20 -29.55 -22.67
C GLU A 438 0.00 -31.03 -22.31
N VAL A 439 -0.78 -31.52 -21.35
CA VAL A 439 -0.81 -32.92 -20.93
C VAL A 439 -1.83 -33.64 -21.79
N LEU A 440 -1.36 -34.52 -22.68
CA LEU A 440 -2.27 -35.34 -23.49
C LEU A 440 -3.01 -36.36 -22.62
N PRO A 441 -4.32 -36.56 -22.86
CA PRO A 441 -5.06 -37.68 -22.29
C PRO A 441 -4.37 -39.02 -22.58
N PRO A 442 -4.44 -40.01 -21.67
CA PRO A 442 -3.73 -41.29 -21.80
C PRO A 442 -3.94 -41.99 -23.15
N VAL A 443 -5.15 -41.92 -23.70
CA VAL A 443 -5.53 -42.51 -25.00
C VAL A 443 -4.74 -41.89 -26.16
N LEU A 444 -4.51 -40.58 -26.13
CA LEU A 444 -3.76 -39.85 -27.17
C LEU A 444 -2.23 -39.94 -26.95
N ALA A 445 -1.79 -40.08 -25.69
CA ALA A 445 -0.39 -40.31 -25.35
C ALA A 445 0.13 -41.66 -25.87
N GLU A 446 -0.72 -42.69 -25.93
CA GLU A 446 -0.42 -44.01 -26.52
C GLU A 446 -0.21 -43.92 -28.04
N VAL A 447 -1.08 -43.17 -28.74
CA VAL A 447 -1.01 -42.94 -30.20
C VAL A 447 0.21 -42.11 -30.57
N SER A 448 0.52 -41.07 -29.81
CA SER A 448 1.71 -40.23 -30.02
C SER A 448 3.01 -41.03 -29.83
N ARG A 449 3.07 -41.95 -28.86
CA ARG A 449 4.20 -42.87 -28.67
C ARG A 449 4.35 -43.88 -29.81
N ARG A 450 3.25 -44.34 -30.41
CA ARG A 450 3.28 -45.22 -31.59
C ARG A 450 3.76 -44.51 -32.85
N LEU A 451 3.37 -43.25 -33.06
CA LEU A 451 3.80 -42.45 -34.21
C LEU A 451 5.30 -42.09 -34.15
N GLN A 452 5.84 -41.79 -32.96
CA GLN A 452 7.28 -41.51 -32.81
C GLN A 452 8.18 -42.74 -33.05
N ARG A 453 7.65 -43.96 -32.96
CA ARG A 453 8.40 -45.21 -33.25
C ARG A 453 8.33 -45.64 -34.72
N GLY A 454 7.58 -44.93 -35.56
CA GLY A 454 7.37 -45.26 -36.98
C GLY A 454 7.72 -44.10 -37.92
N ALA A 455 8.89 -43.48 -37.76
CA ALA A 455 9.30 -42.38 -38.65
C ALA A 455 9.96 -42.91 -39.94
N ALA A 456 9.14 -43.32 -40.91
CA ALA A 456 9.53 -43.36 -42.33
C ALA A 456 8.32 -43.40 -43.29
N VAL A 457 7.36 -42.46 -43.23
CA VAL A 457 6.51 -42.13 -44.40
C VAL A 457 6.17 -40.63 -44.41
N ARG A 458 6.12 -40.10 -45.64
CA ARG A 458 6.18 -38.72 -46.13
C ARG A 458 5.11 -37.73 -45.62
N SER A 459 5.57 -36.48 -45.62
CA SER A 459 4.86 -35.20 -45.84
C SER A 459 3.41 -35.25 -46.31
N GLY A 460 2.55 -34.49 -45.61
CA GLY A 460 1.29 -34.00 -46.16
C GLY A 460 0.13 -34.02 -45.16
N PHE A 461 0.17 -33.21 -44.11
CA PHE A 461 -1.07 -32.79 -43.43
C PHE A 461 -0.98 -31.30 -43.12
N SER A 462 -1.54 -30.53 -44.04
CA SER A 462 -1.84 -29.12 -43.89
C SER A 462 -2.82 -28.90 -42.74
N SER A 463 -2.54 -27.86 -41.98
CA SER A 463 -3.41 -27.19 -41.03
C SER A 463 -4.81 -26.92 -41.59
N GLY A 464 -5.83 -27.56 -41.03
CA GLY A 464 -7.23 -27.27 -41.30
C GLY A 464 -8.11 -28.33 -40.65
N ALA A 465 -9.13 -27.89 -39.91
CA ALA A 465 -10.11 -28.70 -39.18
C ALA A 465 -9.61 -29.33 -37.86
N ARG A 466 -9.69 -28.55 -36.77
CA ARG A 466 -9.73 -29.11 -35.40
C ARG A 466 -10.55 -28.26 -34.44
N GLU A 467 -11.62 -27.67 -34.97
CA GLU A 467 -12.72 -27.10 -34.19
C GLU A 467 -13.93 -28.00 -34.44
N ASP A 468 -14.67 -28.24 -33.36
CA ASP A 468 -15.91 -29.03 -33.26
C ASP A 468 -15.77 -30.56 -33.09
N ASN A 469 -15.63 -30.98 -31.82
CA ASN A 469 -16.19 -32.24 -31.30
C ASN A 469 -16.25 -32.13 -29.76
N GLU A 470 -17.42 -31.84 -29.18
CA GLU A 470 -18.49 -32.77 -28.77
C GLU A 470 -18.27 -33.36 -27.37
N GLN A 471 -19.38 -33.37 -26.62
CA GLN A 471 -19.48 -33.63 -25.19
C GLN A 471 -18.85 -34.97 -24.76
N GLY A 472 -17.92 -34.92 -23.79
CA GLY A 472 -17.42 -36.11 -23.08
C GLY A 472 -15.89 -36.23 -22.96
N SER A 473 -15.09 -35.36 -23.59
CA SER A 473 -13.64 -35.38 -23.41
C SER A 473 -13.21 -34.66 -22.12
N GLU A 474 -12.32 -35.27 -21.33
CA GLU A 474 -11.69 -34.59 -20.18
C GLU A 474 -11.16 -33.20 -20.59
N PRO A 475 -11.30 -32.17 -19.74
CA PRO A 475 -10.79 -30.84 -20.03
C PRO A 475 -9.27 -30.87 -20.24
N ARG A 476 -8.79 -30.04 -21.17
CA ARG A 476 -7.36 -29.94 -21.49
C ARG A 476 -6.58 -29.51 -20.26
N LYS A 477 -5.56 -30.28 -19.90
CA LYS A 477 -4.68 -30.03 -18.76
C LYS A 477 -3.36 -29.47 -19.26
N PHE A 478 -2.84 -28.47 -18.56
CA PHE A 478 -1.55 -27.85 -18.82
C PHE A 478 -0.66 -28.00 -17.59
N LEU A 479 0.62 -28.25 -17.79
CA LEU A 479 1.60 -28.40 -16.72
C LEU A 479 2.68 -27.33 -16.86
N MET A 480 2.92 -26.60 -15.77
CA MET A 480 3.99 -25.62 -15.65
C MET A 480 5.16 -26.19 -14.85
N SER A 481 6.39 -25.84 -15.21
CA SER A 481 7.57 -26.17 -14.41
C SER A 481 7.62 -25.30 -13.15
N GLU A 482 8.20 -25.84 -12.07
CA GLU A 482 8.42 -25.09 -10.84
C GLU A 482 9.31 -23.86 -11.06
N LYS A 483 10.31 -23.96 -11.96
CA LYS A 483 11.17 -22.84 -12.36
C LYS A 483 10.36 -21.69 -12.94
N LEU A 484 9.44 -21.97 -13.87
CA LEU A 484 8.60 -20.95 -14.49
C LEU A 484 7.57 -20.38 -13.50
N ASP A 485 6.97 -21.21 -12.64
CA ASP A 485 6.05 -20.72 -11.60
C ASP A 485 6.77 -19.77 -10.63
N ASN A 486 7.98 -20.12 -10.17
CA ASN A 486 8.78 -19.27 -9.29
C ASN A 486 9.16 -17.95 -9.97
N LEU A 487 9.60 -17.99 -11.22
CA LEU A 487 9.93 -16.78 -12.00
C LEU A 487 8.71 -15.85 -12.14
N ASN A 488 7.54 -16.41 -12.47
CA ASN A 488 6.31 -15.63 -12.60
C ASN A 488 5.88 -15.02 -11.27
N ARG A 489 6.00 -15.77 -10.16
CA ARG A 489 5.72 -15.25 -8.81
C ARG A 489 6.66 -14.13 -8.42
N GLU A 490 7.97 -14.30 -8.68
CA GLU A 490 8.96 -13.29 -8.38
C GLU A 490 8.62 -11.98 -9.07
N ARG A 491 8.25 -12.02 -10.37
CA ARG A 491 7.81 -10.83 -11.12
C ARG A 491 6.52 -10.21 -10.57
N CYS A 492 5.68 -10.97 -9.87
CA CYS A 492 4.48 -10.47 -9.22
C CYS A 492 4.73 -9.93 -7.79
N THR A 493 5.71 -10.47 -7.07
CA THR A 493 6.07 -10.05 -5.70
C THR A 493 7.11 -8.95 -5.63
N ALA A 494 8.07 -8.94 -6.55
CA ALA A 494 9.36 -8.35 -6.26
C ALA A 494 9.39 -6.86 -6.55
N ASP A 495 9.85 -6.10 -5.56
CA ASP A 495 10.48 -4.80 -5.73
C ASP A 495 11.91 -4.91 -6.31
N SER A 496 12.31 -6.08 -6.84
CA SER A 496 13.57 -6.32 -7.59
C SER A 496 13.61 -7.73 -8.20
N PHE A 497 13.40 -7.89 -9.52
CA PHE A 497 13.76 -9.12 -10.26
C PHE A 497 14.91 -8.79 -11.24
N LYS A 498 15.80 -9.75 -11.51
CA LYS A 498 16.92 -9.59 -12.46
C LYS A 498 16.43 -9.87 -13.88
N LEU A 499 16.70 -8.97 -14.82
CA LEU A 499 16.42 -9.18 -16.25
C LEU A 499 17.41 -10.15 -16.91
N ASP A 500 18.61 -10.30 -16.34
CA ASP A 500 19.74 -11.01 -16.98
C ASP A 500 19.50 -12.52 -17.18
N GLU A 501 18.51 -13.12 -16.52
CA GLU A 501 18.14 -14.53 -16.74
C GLU A 501 17.27 -14.76 -18.00
N LEU A 502 16.90 -13.71 -18.73
CA LEU A 502 16.17 -13.80 -20.00
C LEU A 502 17.06 -14.02 -21.23
N VAL A 503 18.38 -13.85 -21.11
CA VAL A 503 19.29 -13.75 -22.27
C VAL A 503 20.09 -15.03 -22.53
N ASP A 504 20.18 -15.95 -21.56
CA ASP A 504 21.08 -17.12 -21.64
C ASP A 504 20.40 -18.47 -21.96
N GLU A 505 19.25 -18.48 -22.65
CA GLU A 505 18.59 -19.74 -23.07
C GLU A 505 18.14 -19.72 -24.54
N GLU A 506 19.09 -19.53 -25.48
CA GLU A 506 18.98 -20.08 -26.86
C GLU A 506 19.39 -21.57 -26.90
#